data_AF-A0A9W3XIR5-F1
#
_entry.id   AF-A0A9W3XIR5-F1
#
_cell.length_a   1.000
_cell.length_b   1.000
_cell.length_c   1.000
_cell.angle_alpha   90.00
_cell.angle_beta   90.00
_cell.angle_gamma   90.00
#
_symmetry.space_group_name_H-M   'P 1'
#
loop_
_entity.id
_entity.type
_entity.pdbx_description
1 polymer ?
#
loop_
_entity_poly.entity_id
_entity_poly.type
_entity_poly.pdbx_seq_one_letter_code
_entity_poly.pdbx_strand_id
1 'polypeptide(L)'
;MENKSILKGGLSIISQCKKETNDIWHAHFGAAAIASYFFMKDNNINEETARNMYSQTRMMLNKKKIGEMIDDKKEIDFQIAENMIIKSLEQTIDELHWVGHNVIYASLSLLAMKELQKWGDNQAIEGITTLILSFRKTIPGRSWIGYTTKEVKQLSFEDEIKSELSNPTQVSQFILNELSKFNSIYRAESHHDLIGHLLTYSHAINIMYDLGHIDIFQRGIRPLLKLVYVLRASQKLKLNTGITLHSPIDRLPLIQSKRANILPTENIFWIKDYSEFDWDFGHVFKFSYSYFNHIKRAPDYKDITLEKFRYVINS
;
A
#
# COMPACT_ATOMS: atom_id res chain seq x y z
N MET A 1 -1.64 -17.14 -17.78
CA MET A 1 -1.45 -18.18 -16.74
C MET A 1 -1.63 -17.50 -15.39
N GLU A 2 -2.80 -17.61 -14.75
CA GLU A 2 -3.06 -17.00 -13.44
C GLU A 2 -2.37 -17.84 -12.35
N ASN A 3 -1.18 -17.43 -11.93
CA ASN A 3 -0.43 -18.20 -10.95
C ASN A 3 -0.86 -17.85 -9.52
N LYS A 4 -1.99 -18.43 -9.09
CA LYS A 4 -2.56 -18.27 -7.75
C LYS A 4 -1.61 -18.69 -6.61
N SER A 5 -0.49 -19.37 -6.89
CA SER A 5 0.55 -19.64 -5.89
C SER A 5 1.21 -18.38 -5.34
N ILE A 6 1.25 -17.29 -6.11
CA ILE A 6 1.73 -15.98 -5.63
C ILE A 6 0.85 -15.48 -4.48
N LEU A 7 -0.47 -15.61 -4.64
CA LEU A 7 -1.43 -15.20 -3.61
C LEU A 7 -1.26 -16.02 -2.34
N LYS A 8 -1.15 -17.36 -2.46
CA LYS A 8 -0.87 -18.25 -1.32
C LYS A 8 0.44 -17.91 -0.62
N GLY A 9 1.50 -17.63 -1.38
CA GLY A 9 2.79 -17.21 -0.85
C GLY A 9 2.72 -15.87 -0.13
N GLY A 10 2.02 -14.89 -0.71
CA GLY A 10 1.81 -13.58 -0.10
C GLY A 10 1.02 -13.65 1.21
N LEU A 11 -0.09 -14.40 1.21
CA LEU A 11 -0.91 -14.64 2.41
C LEU A 11 -0.13 -15.39 3.50
N SER A 12 0.72 -16.37 3.12
CA SER A 12 1.57 -17.10 4.07
C SER A 12 2.52 -16.15 4.80
N ILE A 13 3.16 -15.23 4.08
CA ILE A 13 4.05 -14.23 4.69
C ILE A 13 3.27 -13.33 5.66
N ILE A 14 2.14 -12.75 5.23
CA ILE A 14 1.35 -11.84 6.08
C ILE A 14 0.86 -12.55 7.34
N SER A 15 0.41 -13.79 7.20
CA SER A 15 -0.08 -14.61 8.32
C SER A 15 1.01 -14.92 9.35
N GLN A 16 2.21 -15.27 8.88
CA GLN A 16 3.25 -15.80 9.74
C GLN A 16 4.23 -14.75 10.27
N CYS A 17 4.40 -13.60 9.60
CA CYS A 17 5.52 -12.69 9.87
C CYS A 17 5.61 -12.30 11.35
N LYS A 18 4.48 -11.90 11.96
CA LYS A 18 4.49 -11.48 13.35
C LYS A 18 4.89 -12.61 14.31
N LYS A 19 4.40 -13.83 14.08
CA LYS A 19 4.70 -14.98 14.94
C LYS A 19 6.16 -15.41 14.82
N GLU A 20 6.67 -15.47 13.59
CA GLU A 20 7.96 -16.07 13.29
C GLU A 20 9.14 -15.09 13.42
N THR A 21 8.92 -13.79 13.21
CA THR A 21 10.00 -12.78 13.24
C THR A 21 9.78 -11.69 14.28
N ASN A 22 8.60 -11.61 14.90
CA ASN A 22 8.16 -10.47 15.71
C ASN A 22 8.24 -9.13 14.95
N ASP A 23 8.30 -9.17 13.61
CA ASP A 23 8.38 -8.02 12.74
C ASP A 23 7.11 -7.92 11.87
N ILE A 24 6.37 -6.83 12.09
CA ILE A 24 5.15 -6.51 11.35
C ILE A 24 5.44 -5.97 9.94
N TRP A 25 6.68 -5.53 9.69
CA TRP A 25 7.10 -4.92 8.43
C TRP A 25 7.40 -5.97 7.36
N HIS A 26 7.73 -7.21 7.74
CA HIS A 26 7.95 -8.26 6.75
C HIS A 26 6.68 -8.61 5.95
N ALA A 27 5.49 -8.27 6.46
CA ALA A 27 4.23 -8.31 5.71
C ALA A 27 4.24 -7.45 4.43
N HIS A 28 5.14 -6.48 4.29
CA HIS A 28 5.34 -5.71 3.05
C HIS A 28 5.54 -6.61 1.84
N PHE A 29 6.35 -7.67 1.96
CA PHE A 29 6.66 -8.57 0.86
C PHE A 29 5.46 -9.44 0.48
N GLY A 30 4.67 -9.85 1.47
CA GLY A 30 3.42 -10.57 1.22
C GLY A 30 2.38 -9.70 0.51
N ALA A 31 2.21 -8.46 0.97
CA ALA A 31 1.37 -7.46 0.33
C ALA A 31 1.84 -7.13 -1.11
N ALA A 32 3.16 -7.04 -1.32
CA ALA A 32 3.74 -6.78 -2.64
C ALA A 32 3.51 -7.93 -3.62
N ALA A 33 3.59 -9.19 -3.16
CA ALA A 33 3.27 -10.35 -3.98
C ALA A 33 1.79 -10.36 -4.42
N ILE A 34 0.88 -10.04 -3.50
CA ILE A 34 -0.54 -9.92 -3.84
C ILE A 34 -0.76 -8.77 -4.83
N ALA A 35 -0.15 -7.61 -4.59
CA ALA A 35 -0.24 -6.46 -5.47
C ALA A 35 0.28 -6.76 -6.88
N SER A 36 1.37 -7.53 -7.02
CA SER A 36 1.91 -7.88 -8.35
C SER A 36 0.96 -8.78 -9.14
N TYR A 37 0.30 -9.74 -8.48
CA TYR A 37 -0.72 -10.58 -9.11
C TYR A 37 -1.86 -9.73 -9.70
N PHE A 38 -2.45 -8.85 -8.89
CA PHE A 38 -3.58 -8.03 -9.35
C PHE A 38 -3.15 -6.96 -10.34
N PHE A 39 -1.94 -6.41 -10.21
CA PHE A 39 -1.42 -5.48 -11.22
C PHE A 39 -1.33 -6.13 -12.60
N MET A 40 -0.80 -7.36 -12.70
CA MET A 40 -0.79 -8.11 -13.96
C MET A 40 -2.20 -8.39 -14.48
N LYS A 41 -3.11 -8.81 -13.58
CA LYS A 41 -4.50 -9.14 -13.92
C LYS A 41 -5.29 -7.94 -14.47
N ASP A 42 -5.11 -6.77 -13.86
CA ASP A 42 -6.01 -5.62 -14.08
C ASP A 42 -5.56 -4.63 -15.16
N ASN A 43 -4.30 -4.72 -15.63
CA ASN A 43 -3.66 -3.71 -16.49
C ASN A 43 -3.30 -4.20 -17.90
N ASN A 44 -3.90 -5.30 -18.36
CA ASN A 44 -3.70 -5.86 -19.70
C ASN A 44 -2.21 -5.98 -20.08
N ILE A 45 -1.41 -6.46 -19.13
CA ILE A 45 0.04 -6.57 -19.27
C ILE A 45 0.36 -7.66 -20.29
N ASN A 46 1.23 -7.35 -21.27
CA ASN A 46 1.64 -8.34 -22.26
C ASN A 46 2.37 -9.53 -21.61
N GLU A 47 2.36 -10.68 -22.28
CA GLU A 47 2.85 -11.94 -21.70
C GLU A 47 4.30 -11.90 -21.25
N GLU A 48 5.17 -11.21 -22.00
CA GLU A 48 6.60 -11.10 -21.67
C GLU A 48 6.81 -10.29 -20.38
N THR A 49 6.15 -9.13 -20.28
CA THR A 49 6.18 -8.27 -19.09
C THR A 49 5.61 -9.00 -17.88
N ALA A 50 4.49 -9.72 -18.05
CA ALA A 50 3.89 -10.52 -16.99
C ALA A 50 4.82 -11.65 -16.53
N ARG A 51 5.54 -12.30 -17.45
CA ARG A 51 6.51 -13.35 -17.12
C ARG A 51 7.69 -12.82 -16.31
N ASN A 52 8.23 -11.66 -16.68
CA ASN A 52 9.33 -11.03 -15.95
C ASN A 52 8.89 -10.51 -14.57
N MET A 53 7.71 -9.91 -14.47
CA MET A 53 7.13 -9.51 -13.18
C MET A 53 6.85 -10.71 -12.27
N TYR A 54 6.35 -11.82 -12.85
CA TYR A 54 6.16 -13.08 -12.14
C TYR A 54 7.50 -13.63 -11.62
N SER A 55 8.55 -13.61 -12.45
CA SER A 55 9.90 -14.03 -12.06
C SER A 55 10.43 -13.22 -10.87
N GLN A 56 10.34 -11.88 -10.94
CA GLN A 56 10.71 -10.98 -9.85
C GLN A 56 9.92 -11.27 -8.57
N THR A 57 8.60 -11.47 -8.70
CA THR A 57 7.73 -11.79 -7.55
C THR A 57 8.14 -13.12 -6.90
N ARG A 58 8.41 -14.16 -7.71
CA ARG A 58 8.85 -15.46 -7.20
C ARG A 58 10.22 -15.39 -6.53
N MET A 59 11.14 -14.63 -7.11
CA MET A 59 12.46 -14.40 -6.50
C MET A 59 12.32 -13.69 -5.15
N MET A 60 11.48 -12.66 -5.06
CA MET A 60 11.16 -11.98 -3.80
C MET A 60 10.54 -12.94 -2.78
N LEU A 61 9.50 -13.69 -3.15
CA LEU A 61 8.84 -14.65 -2.26
C LEU A 61 9.81 -15.73 -1.76
N ASN A 62 10.69 -16.24 -2.62
CA ASN A 62 11.69 -17.24 -2.23
C ASN A 62 12.72 -16.65 -1.25
N LYS A 63 13.22 -15.44 -1.52
CA LYS A 63 14.22 -14.75 -0.66
C LYS A 63 13.62 -14.29 0.67
N LYS A 64 12.32 -14.01 0.70
CA LYS A 64 11.58 -13.50 1.87
C LYS A 64 10.68 -14.54 2.53
N LYS A 65 10.82 -15.81 2.15
CA LYS A 65 10.03 -16.89 2.72
C LYS A 65 10.25 -16.95 4.23
N ILE A 66 9.15 -17.02 4.97
CA ILE A 66 9.11 -17.28 6.40
C ILE A 66 8.32 -18.57 6.58
N GLY A 67 8.85 -19.48 7.40
CA GLY A 67 8.21 -20.76 7.69
C GLY A 67 7.94 -21.60 6.45
N GLU A 68 6.96 -22.49 6.55
CA GLU A 68 6.47 -23.26 5.41
C GLU A 68 5.35 -22.52 4.67
N MET A 69 5.22 -22.81 3.37
CA MET A 69 4.10 -22.26 2.61
C MET A 69 2.82 -22.94 3.10
N ILE A 70 1.81 -22.14 3.41
CA ILE A 70 0.52 -22.66 3.87
C ILE A 70 -0.24 -23.18 2.64
N ASP A 71 -0.39 -24.50 2.59
CA ASP A 71 -1.14 -25.24 1.58
C ASP A 71 -1.92 -26.37 2.27
N ASP A 72 -2.84 -25.96 3.13
CA ASP A 72 -3.60 -26.85 4.00
C ASP A 72 -4.66 -27.65 3.25
N LYS A 73 -4.88 -28.90 3.68
CA LYS A 73 -5.99 -29.73 3.15
C LYS A 73 -7.37 -29.29 3.66
N LYS A 74 -7.42 -28.51 4.73
CA LYS A 74 -8.65 -27.98 5.36
C LYS A 74 -8.65 -26.46 5.27
N GLU A 75 -8.77 -25.95 4.04
CA GLU A 75 -8.85 -24.51 3.79
C GLU A 75 -10.17 -23.95 4.32
N ILE A 76 -10.09 -22.78 4.97
CA ILE A 76 -11.23 -22.02 5.44
C ILE A 76 -11.91 -21.30 4.25
N ASP A 77 -13.23 -21.18 4.30
CA ASP A 77 -14.00 -20.42 3.31
C ASP A 77 -13.80 -18.91 3.46
N PHE A 78 -13.77 -18.21 2.32
CA PHE A 78 -13.61 -16.75 2.28
C PHE A 78 -14.55 -16.02 3.26
N GLN A 79 -15.83 -16.39 3.34
CA GLN A 79 -16.80 -15.69 4.20
C GLN A 79 -16.42 -15.73 5.69
N ILE A 80 -15.83 -16.84 6.15
CA ILE A 80 -15.42 -17.00 7.54
C ILE A 80 -14.16 -16.17 7.80
N ALA A 81 -13.15 -16.28 6.91
CA ALA A 81 -11.93 -15.49 7.00
C ALA A 81 -12.22 -13.98 6.93
N GLU A 82 -13.11 -13.57 6.03
CA GLU A 82 -13.58 -12.19 5.86
C GLU A 82 -14.14 -11.65 7.17
N ASN A 83 -15.09 -12.38 7.78
CA ASN A 83 -15.69 -11.97 9.05
C ASN A 83 -14.65 -11.80 10.18
N MET A 84 -13.64 -12.67 10.25
CA MET A 84 -12.58 -12.57 11.26
C MET A 84 -11.70 -11.35 11.04
N ILE A 85 -11.24 -11.14 9.81
CA ILE A 85 -10.35 -10.04 9.44
C ILE A 85 -11.06 -8.68 9.59
N ILE A 86 -12.31 -8.57 9.16
CA ILE A 86 -13.10 -7.34 9.30
C ILE A 86 -13.31 -6.97 10.77
N LYS A 87 -13.66 -7.94 11.64
CA LYS A 87 -13.78 -7.70 13.10
C LYS A 87 -12.48 -7.21 13.74
N SER A 88 -11.32 -7.62 13.24
CA SER A 88 -10.04 -7.09 13.68
C SER A 88 -9.79 -5.68 13.16
N LEU A 89 -10.12 -5.42 11.88
CA LEU A 89 -9.92 -4.13 11.25
C LEU A 89 -10.82 -3.05 11.88
N GLU A 90 -12.07 -3.37 12.21
CA GLU A 90 -13.01 -2.49 12.93
C GLU A 90 -12.42 -1.88 14.21
N GLN A 91 -11.44 -2.53 14.83
CA GLN A 91 -10.81 -2.05 16.07
C GLN A 91 -9.61 -1.11 15.84
N THR A 92 -9.24 -0.88 14.58
CA THR A 92 -8.06 -0.08 14.19
C THR A 92 -8.33 0.89 13.02
N ILE A 93 -9.49 0.79 12.37
CA ILE A 93 -9.78 1.57 11.14
C ILE A 93 -9.94 3.07 11.39
N ASP A 94 -10.34 3.51 12.59
CA ASP A 94 -10.69 4.92 12.85
C ASP A 94 -9.47 5.84 13.07
N GLU A 95 -8.27 5.26 13.22
CA GLU A 95 -7.02 6.01 13.42
C GLU A 95 -6.01 5.71 12.31
N LEU A 96 -5.14 6.70 12.04
CA LEU A 96 -3.98 6.47 11.19
C LEU A 96 -2.94 5.68 12.01
N HIS A 97 -2.63 4.47 11.57
CA HIS A 97 -1.65 3.60 12.20
C HIS A 97 -0.53 3.31 11.23
N TRP A 98 0.66 3.82 11.53
CA TRP A 98 1.84 3.70 10.69
C TRP A 98 1.50 3.94 9.21
N VAL A 99 1.03 5.13 8.85
CA VAL A 99 0.67 5.51 7.47
C VAL A 99 -0.33 4.57 6.79
N GLY A 100 -1.05 3.74 7.56
CA GLY A 100 -2.16 2.93 7.10
C GLY A 100 -1.89 1.44 6.85
N HIS A 101 -0.78 0.90 7.37
CA HIS A 101 -0.39 -0.50 7.11
C HIS A 101 -1.44 -1.54 7.56
N ASN A 102 -2.20 -1.27 8.63
CA ASN A 102 -3.28 -2.16 9.07
C ASN A 102 -4.34 -2.36 7.98
N VAL A 103 -4.74 -1.29 7.30
CA VAL A 103 -5.76 -1.35 6.24
C VAL A 103 -5.17 -1.98 4.98
N ILE A 104 -3.94 -1.63 4.61
CA ILE A 104 -3.26 -2.19 3.43
C ILE A 104 -3.10 -3.71 3.54
N TYR A 105 -2.66 -4.21 4.70
CA TYR A 105 -2.49 -5.66 4.91
C TYR A 105 -3.82 -6.39 4.96
N ALA A 106 -4.83 -5.82 5.62
CA ALA A 106 -6.17 -6.40 5.66
C ALA A 106 -6.79 -6.45 4.25
N SER A 107 -6.73 -5.36 3.50
CA SER A 107 -7.37 -5.25 2.19
C SER A 107 -6.77 -6.20 1.16
N LEU A 108 -5.44 -6.26 1.08
CA LEU A 108 -4.78 -7.16 0.14
C LEU A 108 -4.97 -8.62 0.54
N SER A 109 -4.97 -8.93 1.84
CA SER A 109 -5.30 -10.28 2.31
C SER A 109 -6.71 -10.70 1.89
N LEU A 110 -7.71 -9.85 2.14
CA LEU A 110 -9.10 -10.13 1.76
C LEU A 110 -9.25 -10.26 0.24
N LEU A 111 -8.61 -9.38 -0.53
CA LEU A 111 -8.66 -9.42 -1.99
C LEU A 111 -8.04 -10.73 -2.53
N ALA A 112 -6.91 -11.17 -1.98
CA ALA A 112 -6.28 -12.44 -2.32
C ALA A 112 -7.17 -13.64 -1.95
N MET A 113 -7.77 -13.64 -0.75
CA MET A 113 -8.67 -14.70 -0.31
C MET A 113 -9.96 -14.74 -1.15
N LYS A 114 -10.49 -13.58 -1.57
CA LYS A 114 -11.63 -13.53 -2.49
C LYS A 114 -11.28 -14.16 -3.83
N GLU A 115 -10.08 -13.93 -4.35
CA GLU A 115 -9.62 -14.55 -5.60
C GLU A 115 -9.39 -16.06 -5.47
N LEU A 116 -8.94 -16.53 -4.31
CA LEU A 116 -8.72 -17.94 -4.02
C LEU A 116 -10.02 -18.68 -3.64
N GLN A 117 -11.03 -17.98 -3.13
CA GLN A 117 -12.27 -18.48 -2.49
C GLN A 117 -12.06 -19.31 -1.21
N LYS A 118 -10.96 -20.06 -1.12
CA LYS A 118 -10.53 -20.80 0.07
C LYS A 118 -9.02 -20.71 0.22
N TRP A 119 -8.53 -20.54 1.45
CA TRP A 119 -7.09 -20.55 1.74
C TRP A 119 -6.79 -20.66 3.24
N GLY A 120 -5.84 -21.53 3.60
CA GLY A 120 -5.28 -21.64 4.95
C GLY A 120 -6.27 -22.16 6.00
N ASP A 121 -5.75 -22.56 7.15
CA ASP A 121 -6.56 -22.98 8.29
C ASP A 121 -6.90 -21.80 9.25
N ASN A 122 -7.53 -22.11 10.39
CA ASN A 122 -7.85 -21.09 11.39
C ASN A 122 -6.60 -20.40 11.95
N GLN A 123 -5.49 -21.11 12.13
CA GLN A 123 -4.24 -20.50 12.64
C GLN A 123 -3.69 -19.49 11.64
N ALA A 124 -3.80 -19.79 10.34
CA ALA A 124 -3.40 -18.88 9.29
C ALA A 124 -4.19 -17.56 9.34
N ILE A 125 -5.51 -17.63 9.51
CA ILE A 125 -6.36 -16.43 9.63
C ILE A 125 -6.09 -15.70 10.95
N GLU A 126 -5.90 -16.44 12.06
CA GLU A 126 -5.51 -15.88 13.35
C GLU A 126 -4.19 -15.09 13.28
N GLY A 127 -3.22 -15.55 12.48
CA GLY A 127 -1.99 -14.81 12.21
C GLY A 127 -2.23 -13.44 11.60
N ILE A 128 -3.09 -13.35 10.58
CA ILE A 128 -3.45 -12.10 9.90
C ILE A 128 -4.22 -11.17 10.85
N THR A 129 -5.21 -11.69 11.58
CA THR A 129 -5.97 -10.91 12.57
C THR A 129 -5.05 -10.37 13.68
N THR A 130 -4.11 -11.18 14.17
CA THR A 130 -3.14 -10.80 15.19
C THR A 130 -2.15 -9.74 14.70
N LEU A 131 -1.79 -9.76 13.42
CA LEU A 131 -1.03 -8.71 12.77
C LEU A 131 -1.83 -7.40 12.71
N ILE A 132 -3.08 -7.44 12.23
CA ILE A 132 -3.93 -6.23 12.16
C ILE A 132 -4.11 -5.61 13.55
N LEU A 133 -4.39 -6.44 14.56
CA LEU A 133 -4.57 -5.99 15.94
C LEU A 133 -3.29 -5.42 16.57
N SER A 134 -2.10 -5.74 16.04
CA SER A 134 -0.84 -5.16 16.55
C SER A 134 -0.72 -3.66 16.31
N PHE A 135 -1.51 -3.12 15.38
CA PHE A 135 -1.54 -1.70 15.08
C PHE A 135 -2.36 -0.88 16.08
N ARG A 136 -3.13 -1.54 16.96
CA ARG A 136 -3.93 -0.85 17.97
C ARG A 136 -3.06 0.05 18.84
N LYS A 137 -3.48 1.31 19.01
CA LYS A 137 -2.75 2.35 19.78
C LYS A 137 -1.35 2.66 19.27
N THR A 138 -1.00 2.25 18.05
CA THR A 138 0.27 2.67 17.43
C THR A 138 0.20 4.12 16.95
N ILE A 139 1.37 4.70 16.70
CA ILE A 139 1.51 6.06 16.19
C ILE A 139 1.08 6.15 14.71
N PRO A 140 0.69 7.33 14.20
CA PRO A 140 0.41 7.52 12.79
C PRO A 140 1.61 7.32 11.87
N GLY A 141 2.82 7.34 12.40
CA GLY A 141 4.08 7.34 11.67
C GLY A 141 5.10 8.22 12.38
N ARG A 142 6.35 8.14 11.92
CA ARG A 142 7.51 8.74 12.61
C ARG A 142 8.30 9.75 11.76
N SER A 143 8.00 9.83 10.48
CA SER A 143 8.76 10.62 9.50
C SER A 143 7.80 11.59 8.82
N TRP A 144 7.95 12.88 9.11
CA TRP A 144 7.02 13.92 8.67
C TRP A 144 7.78 15.20 8.33
N ILE A 145 7.28 15.94 7.34
CA ILE A 145 7.72 17.30 7.04
C ILE A 145 6.66 18.27 7.58
N GLY A 146 7.09 19.26 8.37
CA GLY A 146 6.25 20.32 8.91
C GLY A 146 5.41 19.94 10.13
N TYR A 147 5.39 18.68 10.54
CA TYR A 147 4.58 18.19 11.67
C TYR A 147 5.36 17.22 12.55
N THR A 148 5.09 17.25 13.85
CA THR A 148 5.48 16.20 14.79
C THR A 148 4.43 15.08 14.79
N THR A 149 4.82 13.87 15.21
CA THR A 149 3.87 12.75 15.39
C THR A 149 2.70 13.10 16.30
N LYS A 150 2.92 13.94 17.33
CA LYS A 150 1.86 14.40 18.25
C LYS A 150 0.83 15.26 17.52
N GLU A 151 1.29 16.22 16.72
CA GLU A 151 0.40 17.08 15.92
C GLU A 151 -0.39 16.25 14.91
N VAL A 152 0.25 15.33 14.19
CA VAL A 152 -0.45 14.41 13.27
C VAL A 152 -1.56 13.62 13.98
N LYS A 153 -1.28 13.11 15.18
CA LYS A 153 -2.28 12.38 15.98
C LYS A 153 -3.49 13.26 16.33
N GLN A 154 -3.24 14.52 16.68
CA GLN A 154 -4.25 15.50 17.12
C GLN A 154 -5.00 16.19 15.97
N LEU A 155 -4.59 16.01 14.72
CA LEU A 155 -5.31 16.57 13.57
C LEU A 155 -6.78 16.16 13.57
N SER A 156 -7.64 17.16 13.40
CA SER A 156 -9.08 17.04 13.21
C SER A 156 -9.49 17.79 11.95
N PHE A 157 -10.59 17.39 11.35
CA PHE A 157 -11.09 17.93 10.08
C PHE A 157 -12.58 18.15 10.17
N GLU A 158 -13.07 19.08 9.37
CA GLU A 158 -14.50 19.28 9.16
C GLU A 158 -15.10 18.07 8.42
N ASP A 159 -16.31 17.66 8.81
CA ASP A 159 -16.98 16.50 8.23
C ASP A 159 -17.41 16.71 6.77
N GLU A 160 -17.37 17.96 6.26
CA GLU A 160 -17.78 18.32 4.90
C GLU A 160 -16.93 17.62 3.82
N ILE A 161 -15.60 17.64 3.94
CA ILE A 161 -14.70 16.94 2.98
C ILE A 161 -14.94 15.43 2.99
N LYS A 162 -15.30 14.87 4.15
CA LYS A 162 -15.62 13.44 4.25
C LYS A 162 -16.89 13.09 3.47
N SER A 163 -17.89 13.99 3.49
CA SER A 163 -19.16 13.77 2.79
C SER A 163 -19.02 13.73 1.27
N GLU A 164 -18.00 14.39 0.71
CA GLU A 164 -17.70 14.40 -0.73
C GLU A 164 -17.03 13.10 -1.23
N LEU A 165 -16.41 12.33 -0.32
CA LEU A 165 -15.66 11.11 -0.64
C LEU A 165 -16.48 9.85 -0.39
N SER A 166 -17.63 9.76 -1.07
CA SER A 166 -18.64 8.72 -0.83
C SER A 166 -18.38 7.39 -1.56
N ASN A 167 -17.55 7.40 -2.61
CA ASN A 167 -17.26 6.22 -3.43
C ASN A 167 -15.80 6.18 -3.95
N PRO A 168 -15.33 5.02 -4.45
CA PRO A 168 -13.94 4.85 -4.88
C PRO A 168 -13.48 5.76 -6.03
N THR A 169 -14.40 6.17 -6.92
CA THR A 169 -14.07 7.09 -8.03
C THR A 169 -13.75 8.47 -7.49
N GLN A 170 -14.57 9.00 -6.58
CA GLN A 170 -14.33 10.28 -5.92
C GLN A 170 -13.03 10.27 -5.11
N VAL A 171 -12.77 9.20 -4.35
CA VAL A 171 -11.48 9.04 -3.64
C VAL A 171 -10.31 9.05 -4.61
N SER A 172 -10.41 8.35 -5.74
CA SER A 172 -9.32 8.31 -6.73
C SER A 172 -9.07 9.66 -7.39
N GLN A 173 -10.13 10.38 -7.77
CA GLN A 173 -10.02 11.75 -8.30
C GLN A 173 -9.37 12.69 -7.27
N PHE A 174 -9.82 12.64 -6.02
CA PHE A 174 -9.28 13.45 -4.94
C PHE A 174 -7.78 13.18 -4.72
N ILE A 175 -7.38 11.90 -4.65
CA ILE A 175 -5.99 11.52 -4.38
C ILE A 175 -5.06 11.85 -5.54
N LEU A 176 -5.50 11.63 -6.78
CA LEU A 176 -4.73 12.03 -7.96
C LEU A 176 -4.62 13.55 -8.07
N ASN A 177 -5.65 14.29 -7.66
CA ASN A 177 -5.58 15.75 -7.54
C ASN A 177 -4.61 16.20 -6.44
N GLU A 178 -4.48 15.48 -5.32
CA GLU A 178 -3.45 15.78 -4.32
C GLU A 178 -2.04 15.45 -4.83
N LEU A 179 -1.89 14.37 -5.60
CA LEU A 179 -0.62 14.00 -6.23
C LEU A 179 -0.15 15.03 -7.28
N SER A 180 -1.08 15.61 -8.05
CA SER A 180 -0.73 16.59 -9.10
C SER A 180 -0.12 17.89 -8.54
N LYS A 181 -0.42 18.22 -7.27
CA LYS A 181 0.00 19.45 -6.59
C LYS A 181 1.45 19.46 -6.12
N PHE A 182 2.15 18.32 -6.15
CA PHE A 182 3.56 18.28 -5.74
C PHE A 182 4.47 18.90 -6.81
N ASN A 183 5.16 19.98 -6.47
CA ASN A 183 6.13 20.62 -7.36
C ASN A 183 7.36 19.72 -7.57
N SER A 184 7.92 19.24 -6.46
CA SER A 184 9.10 18.38 -6.40
C SER A 184 8.82 17.21 -5.48
N ILE A 185 9.39 16.05 -5.79
CA ILE A 185 9.33 14.85 -4.94
C ILE A 185 10.75 14.50 -4.52
N TYR A 186 10.93 14.20 -3.23
CA TYR A 186 12.22 13.96 -2.60
C TYR A 186 12.31 12.51 -2.14
N ARG A 187 13.48 11.90 -2.30
CA ARG A 187 13.78 10.55 -1.85
C ARG A 187 14.00 10.56 -0.34
N ALA A 188 12.93 10.33 0.40
CA ALA A 188 12.85 10.37 1.86
C ALA A 188 11.67 9.54 2.38
N GLU A 189 11.81 8.95 3.58
CA GLU A 189 10.71 8.22 4.28
C GLU A 189 9.54 9.19 4.53
N SER A 190 9.84 10.45 4.87
CA SER A 190 8.89 11.54 5.10
C SER A 190 8.30 12.15 3.82
N HIS A 191 8.67 11.67 2.63
CA HIS A 191 8.17 12.26 1.39
C HIS A 191 7.74 11.24 0.33
N HIS A 192 8.60 10.80 -0.60
CA HIS A 192 8.15 9.88 -1.66
C HIS A 192 7.47 8.61 -1.14
N ASP A 193 7.94 8.07 -0.01
CA ASP A 193 7.34 6.90 0.63
C ASP A 193 5.94 7.24 1.18
N LEU A 194 5.77 8.39 1.83
CA LEU A 194 4.44 8.85 2.27
C LEU A 194 3.49 9.09 1.09
N ILE A 195 3.98 9.61 -0.04
CA ILE A 195 3.17 9.77 -1.26
C ILE A 195 2.77 8.40 -1.82
N GLY A 196 3.67 7.43 -1.82
CA GLY A 196 3.33 6.04 -2.16
C GLY A 196 2.34 5.40 -1.17
N HIS A 197 2.44 5.74 0.12
CA HIS A 197 1.48 5.34 1.13
C HIS A 197 0.12 6.02 1.00
N LEU A 198 0.08 7.26 0.51
CA LEU A 198 -1.16 7.93 0.14
C LEU A 198 -1.90 7.13 -0.93
N LEU A 199 -1.18 6.69 -1.97
CA LEU A 199 -1.74 5.86 -3.05
C LEU A 199 -2.17 4.48 -2.53
N THR A 200 -1.32 3.79 -1.77
CA THR A 200 -1.63 2.43 -1.31
C THR A 200 -2.72 2.38 -0.25
N TYR A 201 -2.79 3.35 0.66
CA TYR A 201 -3.86 3.41 1.67
C TYR A 201 -5.21 3.76 1.05
N SER A 202 -5.26 4.76 0.17
CA SER A 202 -6.50 5.13 -0.52
C SER A 202 -7.01 4.02 -1.45
N HIS A 203 -6.10 3.29 -2.09
CA HIS A 203 -6.47 2.07 -2.79
C HIS A 203 -6.97 0.96 -1.85
N ALA A 204 -6.36 0.78 -0.68
CA ALA A 204 -6.78 -0.22 0.30
C ALA A 204 -8.22 0.00 0.80
N ILE A 205 -8.62 1.25 1.04
CA ILE A 205 -10.02 1.55 1.38
C ILE A 205 -10.95 1.33 0.17
N ASN A 206 -10.51 1.65 -1.07
CA ASN A 206 -11.31 1.36 -2.26
C ASN A 206 -11.59 -0.15 -2.40
N ILE A 207 -10.61 -1.00 -2.09
CA ILE A 207 -10.78 -2.45 -2.04
C ILE A 207 -11.87 -2.84 -1.02
N MET A 208 -11.93 -2.20 0.16
CA MET A 208 -13.00 -2.45 1.14
C MET A 208 -14.38 -2.15 0.56
N TYR A 209 -14.51 -1.04 -0.16
CA TYR A 209 -15.77 -0.69 -0.83
C TYR A 209 -16.14 -1.73 -1.89
N ASP A 210 -15.20 -2.13 -2.75
CA ASP A 210 -15.46 -3.10 -3.82
C ASP A 210 -15.83 -4.49 -3.26
N LEU A 211 -15.34 -4.84 -2.08
CA LEU A 211 -15.70 -6.07 -1.36
C LEU A 211 -17.04 -5.95 -0.61
N GLY A 212 -17.69 -4.77 -0.62
CA GLY A 212 -18.99 -4.53 0.01
C GLY A 212 -18.93 -3.96 1.43
N HIS A 213 -17.74 -3.70 1.97
CA HIS A 213 -17.53 -3.17 3.33
C HIS A 213 -17.59 -1.64 3.34
N ILE A 214 -18.76 -1.08 2.99
CA ILE A 214 -18.97 0.37 2.84
C ILE A 214 -18.71 1.12 4.15
N ASP A 215 -19.08 0.56 5.31
CA ASP A 215 -18.79 1.16 6.63
C ASP A 215 -17.28 1.33 6.86
N ILE A 216 -16.50 0.28 6.60
CA ILE A 216 -15.03 0.30 6.75
C ILE A 216 -14.40 1.31 5.79
N PHE A 217 -14.88 1.37 4.54
CA PHE A 217 -14.47 2.40 3.58
C PHE A 217 -14.70 3.81 4.16
N GLN A 218 -15.91 4.10 4.63
CA GLN A 218 -16.29 5.42 5.16
C GLN A 218 -15.48 5.80 6.41
N ARG A 219 -15.21 4.85 7.29
CA ARG A 219 -14.38 5.07 8.49
C ARG A 219 -12.91 5.33 8.13
N GLY A 220 -12.39 4.65 7.11
CA GLY A 220 -11.03 4.82 6.59
C GLY A 220 -10.75 6.19 5.93
N ILE A 221 -11.78 6.94 5.53
CA ILE A 221 -11.61 8.29 4.93
C ILE A 221 -10.93 9.25 5.92
N ARG A 222 -11.29 9.21 7.20
CA ARG A 222 -10.76 10.18 8.17
C ARG A 222 -9.24 10.03 8.40
N PRO A 223 -8.69 8.81 8.62
CA PRO A 223 -7.25 8.61 8.64
C PRO A 223 -6.55 8.95 7.31
N LEU A 224 -7.18 8.66 6.16
CA LEU A 224 -6.64 9.05 4.85
C LEU A 224 -6.44 10.58 4.78
N LEU A 225 -7.43 11.35 5.22
CA LEU A 225 -7.33 12.80 5.26
C LEU A 225 -6.18 13.28 6.18
N LYS A 226 -5.88 12.60 7.30
CA LYS A 226 -4.68 12.91 8.11
C LYS A 226 -3.41 12.87 7.27
N LEU A 227 -3.23 11.80 6.49
CA LEU A 227 -2.06 11.65 5.63
C LEU A 227 -2.00 12.74 4.56
N VAL A 228 -3.14 13.06 3.93
CA VAL A 228 -3.26 14.14 2.93
C VAL A 228 -2.86 15.49 3.49
N TYR A 229 -3.41 15.87 4.64
CA TYR A 229 -3.16 17.18 5.25
C TYR A 229 -1.70 17.38 5.63
N VAL A 230 -1.05 16.35 6.17
CA VAL A 230 0.38 16.41 6.49
C VAL A 230 1.21 16.57 5.22
N LEU A 231 0.90 15.81 4.17
CA LEU A 231 1.57 15.89 2.88
C LEU A 231 1.41 17.24 2.16
N ARG A 232 0.34 17.99 2.43
CA ARG A 232 0.17 19.35 1.89
C ARG A 232 1.26 20.32 2.34
N ALA A 233 1.87 20.11 3.51
CA ALA A 233 3.00 20.93 3.95
C ALA A 233 4.22 20.80 3.03
N SER A 234 4.33 19.71 2.26
CA SER A 234 5.47 19.47 1.37
C SER A 234 5.18 19.68 -0.12
N GLN A 235 3.93 19.89 -0.53
CA GLN A 235 3.53 20.04 -1.95
C GLN A 235 4.29 21.15 -2.67
N LYS A 236 4.55 22.28 -2.00
CA LYS A 236 5.17 23.47 -2.61
C LYS A 236 6.64 23.68 -2.20
N LEU A 237 7.30 22.67 -1.61
CA LEU A 237 8.70 22.79 -1.21
C LEU A 237 9.60 23.09 -2.41
N LYS A 238 10.54 24.00 -2.21
CA LYS A 238 11.61 24.29 -3.17
C LYS A 238 12.94 23.81 -2.59
N LEU A 239 13.92 23.55 -3.46
CA LEU A 239 15.29 23.36 -3.01
C LEU A 239 15.74 24.59 -2.20
N ASN A 240 16.37 24.35 -1.05
CA ASN A 240 16.95 25.36 -0.16
C ASN A 240 15.98 26.23 0.65
N THR A 241 14.68 25.91 0.70
CA THR A 241 13.79 26.49 1.73
C THR A 241 14.06 25.83 3.09
N GLY A 242 13.89 26.55 4.20
CA GLY A 242 13.95 25.94 5.53
C GLY A 242 12.89 24.85 5.66
N ILE A 243 13.32 23.59 5.78
CA ILE A 243 12.43 22.44 5.96
C ILE A 243 12.45 22.06 7.44
N THR A 244 11.29 22.12 8.10
CA THR A 244 11.12 21.52 9.42
C THR A 244 10.94 20.02 9.24
N LEU A 245 12.01 19.25 9.45
CA LEU A 245 12.01 17.80 9.27
C LEU A 245 11.93 17.09 10.63
N HIS A 246 10.88 16.30 10.83
CA HIS A 246 10.73 15.42 11.97
C HIS A 246 10.81 13.96 11.51
N SER A 247 12.03 13.43 11.41
CA SER A 247 12.26 12.04 11.03
C SER A 247 13.49 11.47 11.75
N PRO A 248 13.42 10.21 12.24
CA PRO A 248 14.60 9.55 12.76
C PRO A 248 15.58 9.12 11.65
N ILE A 249 15.10 8.97 10.40
CA ILE A 249 15.86 8.40 9.27
C ILE A 249 16.32 9.49 8.30
N ASP A 250 15.43 10.42 7.92
CA ASP A 250 15.75 11.41 6.91
C ASP A 250 16.71 12.48 7.44
N ARG A 251 17.54 13.03 6.54
CA ARG A 251 18.52 14.08 6.85
C ARG A 251 18.47 15.17 5.79
N LEU A 252 18.70 16.41 6.23
CA LEU A 252 18.82 17.56 5.32
C LEU A 252 20.25 17.66 4.74
N PRO A 253 20.42 18.19 3.52
CA PRO A 253 19.35 18.55 2.58
C PRO A 253 18.67 17.31 1.98
N LEU A 254 17.35 17.37 1.77
CA LEU A 254 16.63 16.30 1.09
C LEU A 254 17.08 16.21 -0.38
N ILE A 255 17.29 14.99 -0.86
CA ILE A 255 17.71 14.72 -2.24
C ILE A 255 16.46 14.52 -3.09
N GLN A 256 16.37 15.24 -4.21
CA GLN A 256 15.25 15.06 -5.14
C GLN A 256 15.24 13.62 -5.68
N SER A 257 14.06 13.00 -5.76
CA SER A 257 13.91 11.68 -6.36
C SER A 257 14.38 11.70 -7.81
N LYS A 258 14.95 10.59 -8.27
CA LYS A 258 15.26 10.42 -9.69
C LYS A 258 13.97 10.09 -10.44
N ARG A 259 13.83 10.68 -11.62
CA ARG A 259 12.71 10.38 -12.52
C ARG A 259 12.87 8.98 -13.10
N ALA A 260 11.86 8.14 -12.94
CA ALA A 260 11.76 6.88 -13.65
C ALA A 260 11.55 7.11 -15.14
N ASN A 261 12.44 6.59 -15.98
CA ASN A 261 12.31 6.70 -17.44
C ASN A 261 11.39 5.62 -18.02
N ILE A 262 11.30 4.48 -17.35
CA ILE A 262 10.52 3.32 -17.77
C ILE A 262 9.42 3.10 -16.73
N LEU A 263 8.22 2.73 -17.16
CA LEU A 263 7.07 2.48 -16.29
C LEU A 263 6.88 1.00 -15.98
N PRO A 264 6.21 0.67 -14.85
CA PRO A 264 5.83 -0.70 -14.50
C PRO A 264 4.99 -1.44 -15.54
N THR A 265 4.36 -0.76 -16.50
CA THR A 265 3.64 -1.38 -17.62
C THR A 265 4.54 -1.84 -18.76
N GLU A 266 5.82 -1.46 -18.73
CA GLU A 266 6.80 -1.75 -19.77
C GLU A 266 7.73 -2.90 -19.36
N ASN A 267 8.02 -3.82 -20.29
CA ASN A 267 8.84 -5.02 -20.02
C ASN A 267 10.22 -4.68 -19.45
N ILE A 268 10.87 -3.64 -20.00
CA ILE A 268 12.23 -3.23 -19.62
C ILE A 268 12.31 -2.89 -18.12
N PHE A 269 11.21 -2.41 -17.52
CA PHE A 269 11.14 -2.14 -16.08
C PHE A 269 11.45 -3.39 -15.26
N TRP A 270 11.00 -4.57 -15.69
CA TRP A 270 11.06 -5.83 -14.93
C TRP A 270 12.27 -6.70 -15.26
N ILE A 271 13.05 -6.33 -16.28
CA ILE A 271 14.33 -6.98 -16.61
C ILE A 271 15.42 -6.58 -15.59
N LYS A 272 15.29 -5.41 -14.96
CA LYS A 272 16.19 -4.96 -13.90
C LYS A 272 16.18 -5.91 -12.70
N ASP A 273 17.35 -6.16 -12.11
CA ASP A 273 17.43 -6.88 -10.83
C ASP A 273 17.07 -5.97 -9.65
N TYR A 274 15.84 -6.08 -9.17
CA TYR A 274 15.39 -5.36 -7.98
C TYR A 274 15.82 -6.02 -6.67
N SER A 275 16.39 -7.23 -6.69
CA SER A 275 16.80 -7.94 -5.47
C SER A 275 17.99 -7.28 -4.76
N GLU A 276 18.79 -6.50 -5.49
CA GLU A 276 19.91 -5.70 -4.96
C GLU A 276 19.45 -4.59 -4.00
N PHE A 277 18.25 -4.07 -4.21
CA PHE A 277 17.63 -3.03 -3.39
C PHE A 277 16.39 -3.54 -2.64
N ASP A 278 16.31 -4.85 -2.48
CA ASP A 278 15.24 -5.52 -1.75
C ASP A 278 13.82 -5.20 -2.25
N TRP A 279 13.69 -5.04 -3.58
CA TRP A 279 12.46 -4.60 -4.25
C TRP A 279 11.85 -3.33 -3.66
N ASP A 280 12.70 -2.47 -3.11
CA ASP A 280 12.29 -1.26 -2.40
C ASP A 280 11.27 -1.57 -1.30
N PHE A 281 11.53 -2.62 -0.51
CA PHE A 281 10.60 -3.12 0.52
C PHE A 281 9.20 -3.46 -0.05
N GLY A 282 9.18 -3.98 -1.29
CA GLY A 282 7.98 -4.31 -2.04
C GLY A 282 7.23 -3.11 -2.63
N HIS A 283 7.74 -1.88 -2.50
CA HIS A 283 7.09 -0.68 -3.01
C HIS A 283 6.97 -0.66 -4.53
N VAL A 284 7.93 -1.23 -5.25
CA VAL A 284 7.89 -1.32 -6.72
C VAL A 284 6.62 -1.99 -7.25
N PHE A 285 6.05 -2.92 -6.47
CA PHE A 285 4.79 -3.59 -6.81
C PHE A 285 3.57 -2.83 -6.29
N LYS A 286 3.57 -2.47 -5.01
CA LYS A 286 2.40 -1.88 -4.33
C LYS A 286 2.06 -0.49 -4.86
N PHE A 287 3.07 0.36 -5.07
CA PHE A 287 2.87 1.72 -5.58
C PHE A 287 2.37 1.67 -7.03
N SER A 288 2.93 0.79 -7.85
CA SER A 288 2.47 0.53 -9.22
C SER A 288 1.02 0.09 -9.26
N TYR A 289 0.66 -0.97 -8.52
CA TYR A 289 -0.73 -1.45 -8.49
C TYR A 289 -1.71 -0.36 -8.08
N SER A 290 -1.37 0.39 -7.03
CA SER A 290 -2.27 1.40 -6.48
C SER A 290 -2.41 2.63 -7.38
N TYR A 291 -1.32 3.13 -7.95
CA TYR A 291 -1.38 4.24 -8.89
C TYR A 291 -2.27 3.92 -10.10
N PHE A 292 -2.04 2.77 -10.74
CA PHE A 292 -2.80 2.39 -11.92
C PHE A 292 -4.26 2.01 -11.61
N ASN A 293 -4.57 1.53 -10.39
CA ASN A 293 -5.95 1.37 -9.95
C ASN A 293 -6.68 2.72 -9.88
N HIS A 294 -6.05 3.75 -9.30
CA HIS A 294 -6.63 5.09 -9.29
C HIS A 294 -6.80 5.67 -10.69
N ILE A 295 -5.82 5.50 -11.59
CA ILE A 295 -5.94 5.93 -12.98
C ILE A 295 -7.10 5.24 -13.69
N LYS A 296 -7.33 3.94 -13.46
CA LYS A 296 -8.45 3.21 -14.06
C LYS A 296 -9.82 3.77 -13.63
N ARG A 297 -9.91 4.31 -12.40
CA ARG A 297 -11.14 4.93 -11.87
C ARG A 297 -11.30 6.40 -12.26
N ALA A 298 -10.21 7.08 -12.56
CA ALA A 298 -10.17 8.50 -12.90
C ALA A 298 -9.18 8.75 -14.06
N PRO A 299 -9.51 8.29 -15.28
CA PRO A 299 -8.57 8.27 -16.41
C PRO A 299 -8.09 9.66 -16.83
N ASP A 300 -8.91 10.70 -16.65
CA ASP A 300 -8.59 12.09 -17.01
C ASP A 300 -7.37 12.64 -16.27
N TYR A 301 -6.97 12.02 -15.16
CA TYR A 301 -5.80 12.42 -14.38
C TYR A 301 -4.49 11.81 -14.89
N LYS A 302 -4.53 10.83 -15.80
CA LYS A 302 -3.33 10.10 -16.24
C LYS A 302 -2.22 11.04 -16.72
N ASP A 303 -2.55 11.95 -17.63
CA ASP A 303 -1.57 12.87 -18.21
C ASP A 303 -1.15 13.98 -17.23
N ILE A 304 -1.93 14.17 -16.15
CA ILE A 304 -1.65 15.14 -15.09
C ILE A 304 -0.66 14.56 -14.07
N THR A 305 -0.83 13.28 -13.69
CA THR A 305 -0.13 12.69 -12.55
C THR A 305 0.98 11.73 -12.93
N LEU A 306 1.05 11.25 -14.17
CA LEU A 306 2.05 10.24 -14.57
C LEU A 306 3.47 10.73 -14.36
N GLU A 307 3.73 12.00 -14.67
CA GLU A 307 5.05 12.58 -14.45
C GLU A 307 5.39 12.64 -12.96
N LYS A 308 4.42 12.92 -12.08
CA LYS A 308 4.64 12.88 -10.62
C LYS A 308 4.91 11.46 -10.14
N PHE A 309 4.15 10.49 -10.63
CA PHE A 309 4.34 9.09 -10.27
C PHE A 309 5.73 8.56 -10.66
N ARG A 310 6.32 9.04 -11.77
CA ARG A 310 7.71 8.71 -12.14
C ARG A 310 8.75 9.13 -11.10
N TYR A 311 8.45 10.08 -10.23
CA TYR A 311 9.35 10.45 -9.11
C TYR A 311 9.00 9.75 -7.78
N VAL A 312 7.86 9.06 -7.73
CA VAL A 312 7.44 8.23 -6.58
C VAL A 312 7.99 6.82 -6.73
N ILE A 313 7.91 6.24 -7.93
CA ILE A 313 8.35 4.88 -8.19
C ILE A 313 9.86 4.81 -8.41
N ASN A 314 10.50 3.85 -7.75
CA ASN A 314 11.89 3.54 -8.01
C ASN A 314 12.00 2.66 -9.27
N SER A 315 12.78 3.11 -10.25
CA SER A 315 13.05 2.39 -11.51
C SER A 315 14.50 2.01 -11.64
#